data_AF-A0A357IV73-F1
#
_entry.id   AF-A0A357IV73-F1
#
_cell.length_a   1.000
_cell.length_b   1.000
_cell.length_c   1.000
_cell.angle_alpha   90.00
_cell.angle_beta   90.00
_cell.angle_gamma   90.00
#
_symmetry.space_group_name_H-M   'P 1'
#
loop_
_entity.id
_entity.type
_entity.pdbx_description
1 polymer ?
#
loop_
_entity_poly.entity_id
_entity_poly.type
_entity_poly.pdbx_seq_one_letter_code
_entity_poly.pdbx_strand_id
1 'polypeptide(L)'
;MNLHSSTTESGKIALSRSIRILLLVTAIVAALGPNALYLYALFTQPELNNEALANPVAQAFMIEAMMLLALFLWYVYRRTSSILQVVLYLFLAFLGSLAFSFPLFMFVNSESK
;
A
#
# COMPACT_ATOMS: atom_id res chain seq x y z
N MET A 1 27.06 -3.96 -32.49
CA MET A 1 25.66 -4.20 -32.02
C MET A 1 25.48 -3.38 -30.75
N ASN A 2 25.07 -2.13 -30.90
CA ASN A 2 24.89 -1.20 -29.78
C ASN A 2 23.58 -1.52 -29.07
N LEU A 3 23.66 -2.30 -28.00
CA LEU A 3 22.55 -2.47 -27.07
C LEU A 3 22.35 -1.13 -26.37
N HIS A 4 21.37 -0.35 -26.84
CA HIS A 4 20.85 0.78 -26.09
C HIS A 4 20.26 0.24 -24.79
N SER A 5 21.06 0.26 -23.73
CA SER A 5 20.58 0.23 -22.36
C SER A 5 19.83 1.52 -22.09
N SER A 6 18.57 1.58 -22.51
CA SER A 6 17.60 2.54 -22.00
C SER A 6 17.34 2.19 -20.55
N THR A 7 18.27 2.61 -19.68
CA THR A 7 18.02 2.82 -18.26
C THR A 7 16.76 3.67 -18.18
N THR A 8 15.64 3.02 -17.91
CA THR A 8 14.37 3.68 -17.69
C THR A 8 14.55 4.40 -16.36
N GLU A 9 14.94 5.67 -16.40
CA GLU A 9 14.89 6.51 -15.21
C GLU A 9 13.48 6.35 -14.65
N SER A 10 13.39 5.78 -13.45
CA SER A 10 12.15 5.74 -12.69
C SER A 10 11.85 7.18 -12.27
N GLY A 11 11.37 7.98 -13.22
CA GLY A 11 11.01 9.37 -12.99
C GLY A 11 9.91 9.44 -11.92
N LYS A 12 9.92 10.49 -11.10
CA LYS A 12 8.85 10.71 -10.15
C LYS A 12 7.51 10.87 -10.88
N ILE A 13 6.43 10.51 -10.22
CA ILE A 13 5.08 10.66 -10.75
C ILE A 13 4.70 12.13 -10.65
N ALA A 14 4.55 12.79 -11.79
CA ALA A 14 4.17 14.20 -11.82
C ALA A 14 2.67 14.34 -11.45
N LEU A 15 2.39 14.84 -10.25
CA LEU A 15 1.03 15.01 -9.69
C LEU A 15 0.79 16.47 -9.31
N SER A 16 -0.47 16.92 -9.38
CA SER A 16 -0.81 18.25 -8.86
C SER A 16 -0.65 18.30 -7.35
N ARG A 17 -0.34 19.48 -6.80
CA ARG A 17 -0.20 19.70 -5.35
C ARG A 17 -1.42 19.21 -4.56
N SER A 18 -2.64 19.44 -5.08
CA SER A 18 -3.89 19.00 -4.45
C SER A 18 -4.01 17.48 -4.35
N ILE A 19 -3.61 16.74 -5.39
CA ILE A 19 -3.62 15.27 -5.37
C ILE A 19 -2.59 14.74 -4.36
N ARG A 20 -1.40 15.35 -4.30
CA ARG A 20 -0.38 14.95 -3.33
C ARG A 20 -0.86 15.15 -1.89
N ILE A 21 -1.51 16.29 -1.61
CA ILE A 21 -2.12 16.55 -0.30
C ILE A 21 -3.21 15.52 0.00
N LEU A 22 -4.09 15.22 -0.97
CA LEU A 22 -5.13 14.21 -0.80
C LEU A 22 -4.54 12.84 -0.47
N LEU A 23 -3.50 12.40 -1.19
CA LEU A 23 -2.82 11.12 -0.91
C LEU A 23 -2.26 11.07 0.51
N LEU A 24 -1.62 12.16 0.96
CA LEU A 24 -1.07 12.25 2.30
C LEU A 24 -2.16 12.22 3.37
N VAL A 25 -3.23 12.98 3.20
CA VAL A 25 -4.38 12.99 4.11
C VAL A 25 -5.02 11.60 4.18
N THR A 26 -5.25 10.96 3.04
CA THR A 26 -5.78 9.58 2.98
C THR A 26 -4.87 8.61 3.72
N ALA A 27 -3.55 8.70 3.53
CA ALA A 27 -2.60 7.85 4.26
C ALA A 27 -2.70 8.06 5.78
N ILE A 28 -2.74 9.32 6.24
CA ILE A 28 -2.85 9.64 7.67
C ILE A 28 -4.17 9.11 8.24
N VAL A 29 -5.29 9.34 7.56
CA VAL A 29 -6.61 8.88 7.99
C VAL A 29 -6.67 7.35 8.01
N ALA A 30 -6.12 6.66 7.01
CA ALA A 30 -6.09 5.20 6.99
C ALA A 30 -5.21 4.63 8.12
N ALA A 31 -4.07 5.26 8.41
CA ALA A 31 -3.18 4.85 9.49
C ALA A 31 -3.82 5.04 10.88
N LEU A 32 -4.45 6.19 11.12
CA LEU A 32 -5.00 6.54 12.44
C LEU A 32 -6.44 6.07 12.65
N GLY A 33 -7.19 5.82 11.58
CA GLY A 33 -8.58 5.37 11.64
C GLY A 33 -8.65 3.84 11.65
N PRO A 34 -8.91 3.20 10.50
CA PRO A 34 -9.16 1.76 10.43
C PRO A 34 -7.96 0.93 10.93
N ASN A 35 -6.71 1.32 10.65
CA ASN A 35 -5.56 0.54 11.09
C ASN A 35 -5.34 0.61 12.60
N ALA A 36 -5.46 1.79 13.21
CA ALA A 36 -5.36 1.93 14.67
C ALA A 36 -6.49 1.17 15.38
N LEU A 37 -7.71 1.23 14.84
CA LEU A 37 -8.84 0.46 15.37
C LEU A 37 -8.61 -1.04 15.27
N TYR A 38 -8.12 -1.53 14.12
CA TYR A 38 -7.79 -2.94 13.94
C TYR A 38 -6.70 -3.40 14.91
N LEU A 39 -5.60 -2.64 15.03
CA LEU A 39 -4.53 -2.96 15.98
C LEU A 39 -5.03 -2.96 17.43
N TYR A 40 -5.84 -1.97 17.81
CA TYR A 40 -6.47 -1.93 19.12
C TYR A 40 -7.32 -3.17 19.38
N ALA A 41 -8.19 -3.54 18.44
CA ALA A 41 -9.03 -4.74 18.55
C ALA A 41 -8.19 -6.02 18.60
N LEU A 42 -7.15 -6.14 17.78
CA LEU A 42 -6.26 -7.30 17.76
C LEU A 42 -5.59 -7.54 19.12
N PHE A 43 -5.20 -6.49 19.83
CA PHE A 43 -4.53 -6.59 21.14
C PHE A 43 -5.50 -6.67 22.33
N THR A 44 -6.71 -6.10 22.22
CA THR A 44 -7.67 -6.04 23.34
C THR A 44 -8.77 -7.08 23.27
N GLN A 45 -9.12 -7.55 22.07
CA GLN A 45 -10.25 -8.43 21.76
C GLN A 45 -9.85 -9.45 20.66
N PRO A 46 -8.84 -10.29 20.88
CA PRO A 46 -8.32 -11.23 19.89
C PRO A 46 -9.38 -12.23 19.37
N GLU A 47 -10.43 -12.50 20.15
CA GLU A 47 -11.59 -13.31 19.76
C GLU A 47 -12.31 -12.78 18.52
N LEU A 48 -12.36 -11.46 18.33
CA LEU A 48 -12.98 -10.85 17.14
C LEU A 48 -12.25 -11.24 15.86
N ASN A 49 -10.94 -11.48 15.95
CA ASN A 49 -10.16 -11.93 14.79
C ASN A 49 -10.52 -13.39 14.43
N ASN A 50 -10.79 -14.24 15.42
CA ASN A 50 -11.25 -15.62 15.18
C ASN A 50 -12.67 -15.63 14.57
N GLU A 51 -13.56 -14.77 15.06
CA GLU A 51 -14.91 -14.61 14.50
C GLU A 51 -14.86 -14.10 13.06
N ALA A 52 -14.01 -13.12 12.77
CA ALA A 52 -13.79 -12.63 11.41
C ALA A 52 -13.27 -13.74 10.50
N LEU A 53 -12.31 -14.56 10.96
CA LEU A 53 -11.79 -15.68 10.19
C LEU A 53 -12.82 -16.80 9.99
N ALA A 54 -13.83 -16.94 10.85
CA ALA A 54 -14.94 -17.88 10.66
C ALA A 54 -16.05 -17.32 9.74
N ASN A 55 -16.06 -16.01 9.49
CA ASN A 55 -17.07 -15.35 8.68
C ASN A 55 -16.71 -15.41 7.17
N PRO A 56 -17.54 -16.05 6.32
CA PRO A 56 -17.23 -16.22 4.89
C PRO A 56 -17.18 -14.89 4.12
N VAL A 57 -17.92 -13.88 4.55
CA VAL A 57 -17.90 -12.55 3.92
C VAL A 57 -16.57 -11.85 4.24
N ALA A 58 -16.11 -11.93 5.49
CA ALA A 58 -14.81 -11.36 5.88
C ALA A 58 -13.65 -12.07 5.16
N GLN A 59 -13.74 -13.40 5.00
CA GLN A 59 -12.77 -14.16 4.20
C GLN A 59 -12.73 -13.69 2.74
N ALA A 60 -13.88 -13.44 2.11
CA ALA A 60 -13.93 -12.92 0.74
C ALA A 60 -13.20 -11.58 0.62
N PHE A 61 -13.47 -10.63 1.54
CA PHE A 61 -12.74 -9.36 1.57
C PHE A 61 -11.24 -9.52 1.84
N MET A 62 -10.85 -10.47 2.68
CA MET A 62 -9.43 -10.78 2.93
C MET A 62 -8.74 -11.32 1.66
N ILE A 63 -9.41 -12.19 0.90
CA ILE A 63 -8.92 -12.69 -0.39
C ILE A 63 -8.78 -11.53 -1.39
N GLU A 64 -9.79 -10.68 -1.51
CA GLU A 64 -9.72 -9.48 -2.36
C GLU A 64 -8.55 -8.58 -1.98
N ALA A 65 -8.34 -8.36 -0.68
CA ALA A 65 -7.19 -7.59 -0.18
C ALA A 65 -5.85 -8.25 -0.53
N MET A 66 -5.74 -9.58 -0.45
CA MET A 66 -4.52 -10.29 -0.87
C MET A 66 -4.28 -10.18 -2.39
N MET A 67 -5.34 -10.23 -3.21
CA MET A 67 -5.23 -10.00 -4.65
C MET A 67 -4.78 -8.57 -4.97
N LEU A 68 -5.31 -7.57 -4.27
CA LEU A 68 -4.88 -6.19 -4.40
C LEU A 68 -3.43 -5.98 -3.93
N LEU A 69 -3.02 -6.65 -2.84
CA LEU A 69 -1.63 -6.62 -2.38
C LEU A 69 -0.70 -7.16 -3.49
N ALA A 70 -1.02 -8.29 -4.09
CA ALA A 70 -0.24 -8.85 -5.20
C ALA A 70 -0.17 -7.88 -6.39
N LEU A 71 -1.30 -7.27 -6.76
CA LEU A 71 -1.37 -6.27 -7.83
C LEU A 71 -0.49 -5.05 -7.53
N PHE A 72 -0.52 -4.54 -6.30
CA PHE A 72 0.28 -3.37 -5.92
C PHE A 72 1.77 -3.69 -5.77
N LEU A 73 2.14 -4.88 -5.29
CA LEU A 73 3.55 -5.32 -5.32
C LEU A 73 4.08 -5.39 -6.75
N TRP A 74 3.29 -5.95 -7.67
CA TRP A 74 3.63 -5.95 -9.10
C TRP A 74 3.77 -4.52 -9.65
N TYR A 75 2.85 -3.62 -9.30
CA TYR A 75 2.91 -2.21 -9.71
C TYR A 75 4.19 -1.51 -9.18
N VAL A 76 4.51 -1.68 -7.90
CA VAL A 76 5.71 -1.13 -7.27
C VAL A 76 6.96 -1.66 -7.96
N TYR A 77 7.03 -2.97 -8.21
CA TYR A 77 8.14 -3.58 -8.95
C TYR A 77 8.24 -2.99 -10.36
N ARG A 78 7.13 -2.92 -11.09
CA ARG A 78 7.12 -2.44 -12.48
C ARG A 78 7.54 -0.99 -12.59
N ARG A 79 7.27 -0.18 -11.55
CA ARG A 79 7.59 1.25 -11.52
C ARG A 79 9.03 1.52 -11.08
N THR A 80 9.48 0.84 -10.04
CA THR A 80 10.78 1.12 -9.40
C THR A 80 11.89 0.22 -9.91
N SER A 81 11.56 -0.90 -10.56
CA SER A 81 12.47 -1.98 -10.92
C SER A 81 13.35 -2.44 -9.76
N SER A 82 12.86 -2.29 -8.52
CA SER A 82 13.63 -2.50 -7.28
C SER A 82 12.92 -3.47 -6.34
N ILE A 83 13.54 -4.62 -6.09
CA ILE A 83 13.05 -5.62 -5.13
C ILE A 83 13.01 -5.03 -3.71
N LEU A 84 13.98 -4.16 -3.37
CA LEU A 84 13.99 -3.49 -2.06
C LEU A 84 12.73 -2.64 -1.86
N GLN A 85 12.30 -1.89 -2.86
CA GLN A 85 11.06 -1.08 -2.79
C GLN A 85 9.82 -1.96 -2.65
N VAL A 86 9.79 -3.11 -3.31
CA VAL A 86 8.70 -4.10 -3.18
C VAL A 86 8.64 -4.65 -1.75
N VAL A 87 9.78 -5.02 -1.18
CA VAL A 87 9.86 -5.54 0.20
C VAL A 87 9.47 -4.46 1.21
N LEU A 88 9.95 -3.22 1.04
CA LEU A 88 9.55 -2.10 1.89
C LEU A 88 8.04 -1.83 1.81
N TYR A 89 7.46 -1.87 0.61
CA TYR A 89 6.02 -1.74 0.42
C TYR A 89 5.25 -2.88 1.09
N LEU A 90 5.73 -4.13 0.98
CA LEU A 90 5.14 -5.29 1.64
C LEU A 90 5.09 -5.10 3.16
N PHE A 91 6.23 -4.72 3.77
CA PHE A 91 6.29 -4.43 5.21
C PHE A 91 5.32 -3.31 5.60
N LEU A 92 5.25 -2.24 4.82
CA LEU A 92 4.35 -1.12 5.07
C LEU A 92 2.87 -1.52 4.97
N ALA A 93 2.53 -2.40 4.03
CA ALA A 93 1.18 -2.94 3.84
C ALA A 93 0.74 -3.82 5.02
N PHE A 94 1.65 -4.63 5.58
CA PHE A 94 1.37 -5.44 6.77
C PHE A 94 1.34 -4.64 8.07
N LEU A 95 2.21 -3.63 8.20
CA LEU A 95 2.24 -2.78 9.40
C LEU A 95 0.97 -1.91 9.53
N GLY A 96 0.36 -1.57 8.40
CA GLY A 96 -0.90 -0.84 8.38
C GLY A 96 -1.95 -1.57 7.57
N SER A 97 -2.12 -1.14 6.32
CA SER A 97 -3.03 -1.73 5.35
C SER A 97 -2.73 -1.18 3.96
N LEU A 98 -3.36 -1.73 2.92
CA LEU A 98 -3.27 -1.21 1.55
C LEU A 98 -3.80 0.23 1.43
N ALA A 99 -4.84 0.58 2.20
CA ALA A 99 -5.42 1.92 2.23
C ALA A 99 -4.45 2.97 2.79
N PHE A 100 -3.47 2.55 3.59
CA PHE A 100 -2.38 3.39 4.07
C PHE A 100 -1.15 3.34 3.14
N SER A 101 -0.68 2.14 2.83
CA SER A 101 0.62 1.94 2.17
C SER A 101 0.62 2.44 0.74
N PHE A 102 -0.48 2.28 -0.01
CA PHE A 102 -0.54 2.71 -1.40
C PHE A 102 -0.54 4.24 -1.55
N PRO A 103 -1.40 5.01 -0.86
CA PRO A 103 -1.33 6.47 -0.95
C PRO A 103 0.01 7.05 -0.49
N LEU A 104 0.60 6.49 0.57
CA LEU A 104 1.91 6.91 1.05
C LEU A 104 3.01 6.62 0.02
N PHE A 105 3.02 5.42 -0.58
CA PHE A 105 3.95 5.07 -1.66
C PHE A 105 3.83 6.05 -2.83
N MET A 106 2.62 6.35 -3.28
CA MET A 106 2.37 7.29 -4.38
C MET A 106 2.81 8.70 -4.03
N PHE A 107 2.56 9.16 -2.80
CA PHE A 107 3.01 10.47 -2.34
C PHE A 107 4.54 10.61 -2.36
N VAL A 108 5.26 9.63 -1.81
CA VAL A 108 6.73 9.63 -1.73
C VAL A 108 7.37 9.54 -3.12
N ASN A 109 6.77 8.78 -4.03
CA ASN A 109 7.26 8.60 -5.40
C ASN A 109 6.68 9.63 -6.39
N SER A 110 6.09 10.73 -5.89
CA SER A 110 5.55 11.81 -6.72
C SER A 110 6.29 13.13 -6.53
N GLU A 111 6.22 13.97 -7.56
CA GLU A 111 6.65 15.37 -7.52
C GLU A 111 5.51 16.30 -7.89
N SER A 112 5.58 17.56 -7.43
CA SER A 112 4.60 18.55 -7.88
C SER A 112 4.89 18.89 -9.33
N LYS A 113 3.87 18.77 -10.17
CA LYS A 113 3.79 19.54 -11.41
C LYS A 113 3.80 21.03 -11.10
#